data_AF-A0A1K2FXC0-F1
#
_entry.id   AF-A0A1K2FXC0-F1
#
_cell.length_a   1.000
_cell.length_b   1.000
_cell.length_c   1.000
_cell.angle_alpha   90.00
_cell.angle_beta   90.00
_cell.angle_gamma   90.00
#
_symmetry.space_group_name_H-M   'P 1'
#
loop_
_entity.id
_entity.type
_entity.pdbx_description
1 polymer ?
#
loop_
_entity_poly.entity_id
_entity_poly.type
_entity_poly.pdbx_seq_one_letter_code
_entity_poly.pdbx_strand_id
1 'polypeptide(L)'
;MPLATPPPSVTVVLDRHDDVLHTHTALAAHHPPSGRITLHPGPGTTSETGLAHDLLAALGKPPLLPGRFPGGRQPAWEAATAWMTALPVTRLTVLRAHRLTARRTMRLLHLHARTGIHLTLVCHRPCLPAALHQALRTADYSLTVDIEAARRHYYGTPTAEPPPPDEPAAPASRWLTLPALERLISYDSPRPCADPCTPPPIAWRHRPPPVPLTAHTAQRVAHRLHTATAHPRLAAAVAAALFTGASLQQLATARPRDYDTAAATLALHDRARYTDGCSAYPVPPWAGIFLQAAACFTRLVSGEDQELLAAPGDRAHLLRVAETARLRPPQPPTARRKGPVGRVEWDWRERQEAERYEAVPARHVRLSRR
;
A
#
# COMPACT_ATOMS: atom_id res chain seq x y z
N MET A 1 34.41 1.17 -15.97
CA MET A 1 34.27 1.66 -14.59
C MET A 1 32.89 2.27 -14.44
N PRO A 2 32.01 1.75 -13.58
CA PRO A 2 30.75 2.43 -13.33
C PRO A 2 31.04 3.69 -12.49
N LEU A 3 30.69 4.86 -13.03
CA LEU A 3 30.66 6.12 -12.28
C LEU A 3 29.78 5.90 -11.05
N ALA A 4 30.38 6.05 -9.87
CA ALA A 4 29.66 6.01 -8.61
C ALA A 4 28.51 7.01 -8.66
N THR A 5 27.29 6.52 -8.50
CA THR A 5 26.12 7.36 -8.29
C THR A 5 26.44 8.27 -7.09
N PRO A 6 26.37 9.61 -7.21
CA PRO A 6 26.59 10.46 -6.05
C PRO A 6 25.59 10.05 -4.96
N PRO A 7 26.00 10.06 -3.68
CA PRO A 7 25.12 9.66 -2.59
C PRO A 7 23.84 10.50 -2.67
N PRO A 8 22.68 9.93 -2.31
CA PRO A 8 21.44 10.70 -2.28
C PRO A 8 21.69 11.86 -1.32
N SER A 9 21.67 13.08 -1.86
CA SER A 9 22.13 14.25 -1.11
C SER A 9 20.98 14.93 -0.39
N VAL A 10 21.19 15.27 0.88
CA VAL A 10 20.33 16.24 1.57
C VAL A 10 20.74 17.64 1.08
N THR A 11 19.77 18.43 0.65
CA THR A 11 19.99 19.82 0.23
C THR A 11 19.21 20.74 1.14
N VAL A 12 19.84 21.82 1.61
CA VAL A 12 19.15 22.89 2.33
C VAL A 12 19.13 24.15 1.48
N VAL A 13 17.93 24.65 1.22
CA VAL A 13 17.70 25.92 0.51
C VAL A 13 17.40 26.99 1.54
N LEU A 14 18.25 28.00 1.65
CA LEU A 14 18.01 29.17 2.48
C LEU A 14 17.32 30.26 1.65
N ASP A 15 16.07 30.54 1.97
CA ASP A 15 15.31 31.65 1.42
C ASP A 15 15.28 32.78 2.46
N ARG A 16 16.14 33.78 2.27
CA ARG A 16 16.33 34.87 3.24
C ARG A 16 15.08 35.72 3.44
N HIS A 17 14.26 35.88 2.40
CA HIS A 17 13.20 36.88 2.33
C HIS A 17 11.79 36.28 2.40
N ASP A 18 11.68 34.96 2.58
CA ASP A 18 10.40 34.23 2.44
C ASP A 18 9.77 34.54 1.07
N ASP A 19 10.60 34.46 0.02
CA ASP A 19 10.19 34.77 -1.33
C ASP A 19 9.17 33.74 -1.83
N VAL A 20 8.02 34.25 -2.25
CA VAL A 20 6.92 33.48 -2.84
C VAL A 20 7.41 32.63 -4.02
N LEU A 21 8.45 33.06 -4.74
CA LEU A 21 9.06 32.34 -5.84
C LEU A 21 9.55 30.94 -5.42
N HIS A 22 10.22 30.79 -4.28
CA HIS A 22 10.68 29.47 -3.79
C HIS A 22 9.51 28.55 -3.51
N THR A 23 8.48 29.07 -2.84
CA THR A 23 7.27 28.31 -2.49
C THR A 23 6.50 27.90 -3.74
N HIS A 24 6.21 28.84 -4.65
CA HIS A 24 5.45 28.58 -5.87
C HIS A 24 6.18 27.58 -6.77
N THR A 25 7.50 27.73 -6.91
CA THR A 25 8.29 26.84 -7.76
C THR A 25 8.37 25.42 -7.18
N ALA A 26 8.56 25.28 -5.87
CA ALA A 26 8.53 23.97 -5.22
C ALA A 26 7.15 23.31 -5.34
N LEU A 27 6.05 24.06 -5.17
CA LEU A 27 4.70 23.55 -5.35
C LEU A 27 4.44 23.15 -6.82
N ALA A 28 4.90 23.94 -7.78
CA ALA A 28 4.80 23.61 -9.21
C ALA A 28 5.64 22.38 -9.60
N ALA A 29 6.70 22.08 -8.86
CA ALA A 29 7.50 20.87 -9.07
C ALA A 29 6.82 19.59 -8.55
N HIS A 30 5.80 19.72 -7.69
CA HIS A 30 5.03 18.59 -7.16
C HIS A 30 4.37 17.81 -8.31
N HIS A 31 4.84 16.59 -8.53
CA HIS A 31 4.33 15.71 -9.57
C HIS A 31 4.57 14.25 -9.16
N PRO A 32 3.64 13.65 -8.38
CA PRO A 32 3.77 12.27 -7.90
C PRO A 32 4.02 11.24 -8.99
N PRO A 33 3.41 11.32 -10.21
CA PRO A 33 3.69 10.36 -11.29
C PRO A 33 5.17 10.33 -11.70
N SER A 34 5.86 11.47 -11.72
CA SER A 34 7.32 11.52 -12.00
C SER A 34 8.17 11.39 -10.73
N GLY A 35 7.61 10.92 -9.62
CA GLY A 35 8.33 10.68 -8.37
C GLY A 35 8.74 11.93 -7.59
N ARG A 36 8.11 13.09 -7.86
CA ARG A 36 8.42 14.36 -7.18
C ARG A 36 7.32 14.73 -6.20
N ILE A 37 7.65 14.76 -4.91
CA ILE A 37 6.71 15.11 -3.85
C ILE A 37 7.16 16.39 -3.17
N THR A 38 6.30 17.40 -3.20
CA THR A 38 6.44 18.59 -2.35
C THR A 38 5.49 18.52 -1.17
N LEU A 39 6.07 18.59 0.02
CA LEU A 39 5.41 18.63 1.31
C LEU A 39 5.38 20.07 1.81
N HIS A 40 4.19 20.60 2.06
CA HIS A 40 4.00 21.87 2.73
C HIS A 40 3.36 21.59 4.09
N PRO A 41 4.16 21.49 5.18
CA PRO A 41 3.63 21.24 6.50
C PRO A 41 2.56 22.29 6.86
N GLY A 42 1.36 21.82 7.20
CA GLY A 42 0.25 22.69 7.55
C GLY A 42 0.55 23.53 8.80
N PRO A 43 -0.15 24.66 9.01
CA PRO A 43 0.01 25.48 10.21
C PRO A 43 -0.27 24.69 11.51
N GLY A 44 -1.11 23.65 11.44
CA GLY A 44 -1.41 22.72 12.53
C GLY A 44 -0.42 21.57 12.70
N THR A 45 0.63 21.48 11.88
CA THR A 45 1.61 20.39 11.93
C THR A 45 2.57 20.63 13.10
N THR A 46 2.10 20.25 14.28
CA THR A 46 2.81 20.38 15.57
C THR A 46 3.34 19.04 16.08
N SER A 47 2.95 17.92 15.46
CA SER A 47 3.31 16.57 15.86
C SER A 47 3.94 15.76 14.71
N GLU A 48 4.64 14.67 15.05
CA GLU A 48 5.12 13.70 14.06
C GLU A 48 3.95 13.06 13.28
N THR A 49 2.82 12.83 13.95
CA THR A 49 1.61 12.28 13.31
C THR A 49 1.03 13.26 12.30
N GLY A 50 0.97 14.56 12.63
CA GLY A 50 0.56 15.59 11.67
C GLY A 50 1.45 15.63 10.44
N LEU A 51 2.77 15.54 10.63
CA LEU A 51 3.72 15.51 9.51
C LEU A 51 3.54 14.26 8.63
N ALA A 52 3.23 13.11 9.22
CA ALA A 52 2.92 11.91 8.48
C ALA A 52 1.65 12.06 7.64
N HIS A 53 0.61 12.69 8.17
CA HIS A 53 -0.63 12.96 7.43
C HIS A 53 -0.39 13.93 6.27
N ASP A 54 0.41 14.97 6.46
CA ASP A 54 0.78 15.87 5.37
C ASP A 54 1.55 15.12 4.27
N LEU A 55 2.42 14.18 4.64
CA LEU A 55 3.15 13.34 3.67
C LEU A 55 2.22 12.37 2.94
N LEU A 56 1.27 11.75 3.63
CA LEU A 56 0.22 10.93 3.02
C LEU A 56 -0.63 11.75 2.04
N ALA A 57 -1.04 12.96 2.43
CA ALA A 57 -1.80 13.86 1.57
C ALA A 57 -1.00 14.26 0.32
N ALA A 58 0.30 14.55 0.47
CA ALA A 58 1.19 14.83 -0.66
C ALA A 58 1.37 13.62 -1.60
N LEU A 59 1.18 12.39 -1.12
CA LEU A 59 1.16 11.19 -1.95
C LEU A 59 -0.22 10.90 -2.59
N GLY A 60 -1.21 11.77 -2.37
CA GLY A 60 -2.59 11.57 -2.82
C GLY A 60 -3.35 10.51 -2.01
N LYS A 61 -2.91 10.21 -0.78
CA LYS A 61 -3.56 9.26 0.12
C LYS A 61 -4.63 9.96 0.98
N PRO A 62 -5.71 9.26 1.35
CA PRO A 62 -6.70 9.79 2.28
C PRO A 62 -6.09 9.94 3.68
N PRO A 63 -6.62 10.85 4.51
CA PRO A 63 -5.98 11.23 5.76
C PRO A 63 -6.03 10.17 6.87
N LEU A 64 -6.95 9.21 6.81
CA LEU A 64 -7.21 8.28 7.91
C LEU A 64 -6.82 6.84 7.57
N LEU A 65 -6.20 6.18 8.54
CA LEU A 65 -5.97 4.73 8.53
C LEU A 65 -7.13 4.05 9.29
N PRO A 66 -8.02 3.30 8.62
CA PRO A 66 -9.04 2.52 9.31
C PRO A 66 -8.40 1.32 10.02
N GLY A 67 -9.00 0.86 11.11
CA GLY A 67 -8.52 -0.29 11.88
C GLY A 67 -8.33 0.00 13.36
N ARG A 68 -8.02 -1.06 14.12
CA ARG A 68 -7.60 -0.98 15.52
C ARG A 68 -6.09 -1.12 15.58
N PHE A 69 -5.41 -0.18 16.23
CA PHE A 69 -3.96 -0.19 16.38
C PHE A 69 -3.58 -0.37 17.85
N PRO A 70 -2.49 -1.09 18.15
CA PRO A 70 -1.96 -1.19 19.51
C PRO A 70 -1.76 0.20 20.13
N GLY A 71 -2.23 0.38 21.37
CA GLY A 71 -2.14 1.67 22.07
C GLY A 71 -3.03 2.79 21.50
N GLY A 72 -3.93 2.49 20.55
CA GLY A 72 -4.89 3.45 20.01
C GLY A 72 -4.31 4.53 19.08
N ARG A 73 -3.01 4.50 18.80
CA ARG A 73 -2.35 5.47 17.92
C ARG A 73 -2.24 4.93 16.49
N GLN A 74 -2.69 5.71 15.51
CA GLN A 74 -2.51 5.36 14.10
C GLN A 74 -1.01 5.37 13.71
N PRO A 75 -0.50 4.31 13.07
CA PRO A 75 0.87 4.22 12.57
C PRO A 75 1.04 5.00 11.25
N ALA A 76 0.66 6.29 11.26
CA ALA A 76 0.64 7.13 10.08
C ALA A 76 2.04 7.32 9.48
N TRP A 77 3.07 7.42 10.32
CA TRP A 77 4.45 7.58 9.86
C TRP A 77 4.95 6.32 9.15
N GLU A 78 4.63 5.15 9.70
CA GLU A 78 4.98 3.85 9.13
C GLU A 78 4.23 3.63 7.81
N ALA A 79 2.95 4.02 7.71
CA ALA A 79 2.20 3.98 6.47
C ALA A 79 2.81 4.91 5.40
N ALA A 80 3.14 6.15 5.77
CA ALA A 80 3.78 7.10 4.84
C ALA A 80 5.14 6.58 4.37
N THR A 81 5.96 6.04 5.27
CA THR A 81 7.26 5.44 4.97
C THR A 81 7.11 4.24 4.02
N ALA A 82 6.12 3.39 4.25
CA ALA A 82 5.83 2.24 3.41
C ALA A 82 5.46 2.65 1.98
N TRP A 83 4.61 3.68 1.82
CA TRP A 83 4.27 4.21 0.50
C TRP A 83 5.46 4.88 -0.19
N MET A 84 6.25 5.68 0.53
CA MET A 84 7.47 6.29 0.00
C MET A 84 8.51 5.26 -0.46
N THR A 85 8.50 4.06 0.13
CA THR A 85 9.40 2.95 -0.24
C THR A 85 8.89 2.19 -1.46
N ALA A 86 7.57 2.04 -1.60
CA ALA A 86 6.97 1.24 -2.68
C ALA A 86 6.72 2.05 -3.96
N LEU A 87 6.40 3.34 -3.83
CA LEU A 87 6.23 4.25 -4.97
C LEU A 87 7.59 4.65 -5.52
N PRO A 88 7.69 4.93 -6.84
CA PRO A 88 8.93 5.41 -7.46
C PRO A 88 9.19 6.88 -7.12
N VAL A 89 9.11 7.24 -5.84
CA VAL A 89 9.44 8.58 -5.36
C VAL A 89 10.95 8.71 -5.38
N THR A 90 11.44 9.75 -6.04
CA THR A 90 12.87 10.04 -6.15
C THR A 90 13.22 11.31 -5.41
N ARG A 91 12.25 12.20 -5.17
CA ARG A 91 12.47 13.52 -4.55
C ARG A 91 11.39 13.87 -3.54
N LEU A 92 11.82 14.37 -2.39
CA LEU A 92 10.98 14.97 -1.38
C LEU A 92 11.47 16.39 -1.08
N THR A 93 10.66 17.39 -1.41
CA THR A 93 10.89 18.79 -1.05
C THR A 93 10.00 19.15 0.14
N VAL A 94 10.58 19.63 1.23
CA VAL A 94 9.85 20.04 2.43
C VAL A 94 9.95 21.55 2.58
N LEU A 95 8.83 22.22 2.37
CA LEU A 95 8.69 23.66 2.57
C LEU A 95 8.67 24.00 4.06
N ARG A 96 9.06 25.24 4.39
CA ARG A 96 9.05 25.76 5.77
C ARG A 96 9.78 24.85 6.78
N ALA A 97 10.89 24.26 6.35
CA ALA A 97 11.71 23.37 7.17
C ALA A 97 12.20 24.03 8.48
N HIS A 98 12.31 25.36 8.51
CA HIS A 98 12.63 26.13 9.72
C HIS A 98 11.61 25.98 10.85
N ARG A 99 10.39 25.49 10.57
CA ARG A 99 9.34 25.22 11.57
C ARG A 99 9.41 23.81 12.14
N LEU A 100 10.29 22.95 11.60
CA LEU A 100 10.45 21.59 12.07
C LEU A 100 11.29 21.56 13.35
N THR A 101 10.97 20.61 14.22
CA THR A 101 11.80 20.30 15.38
C THR A 101 12.96 19.39 14.95
N ALA A 102 14.00 19.30 15.77
CA ALA A 102 15.13 18.39 15.51
C ALA A 102 14.63 16.95 15.29
N ARG A 103 13.72 16.46 16.14
CA ARG A 103 13.11 15.13 16.02
C ARG A 103 12.39 14.91 14.69
N ARG A 104 11.61 15.89 14.21
CA ARG A 104 10.91 15.78 12.92
C ARG A 104 11.86 15.82 11.73
N THR A 105 12.93 16.62 11.83
CA THR A 105 14.00 16.63 10.82
C THR A 105 14.73 15.27 10.81
N MET A 106 15.10 14.72 11.97
CA MET A 106 15.70 13.38 12.06
C MET A 106 14.81 12.30 11.45
N ARG A 107 13.48 12.37 11.64
CA ARG A 107 12.54 11.46 10.99
C ARG A 107 12.61 11.53 9.47
N LEU A 108 12.70 12.73 8.89
CA LEU A 108 12.88 12.92 7.44
C LEU A 108 14.24 12.41 6.96
N LEU A 109 15.32 12.61 7.74
CA LEU A 109 16.65 12.07 7.44
C LEU A 109 16.65 10.53 7.47
N HIS A 110 15.97 9.92 8.44
CA HIS A 110 15.80 8.46 8.49
C HIS A 110 14.92 7.92 7.36
N LEU A 111 13.95 8.70 6.87
CA LEU A 111 13.17 8.35 5.69
C LEU A 111 14.09 8.38 4.46
N HIS A 112 14.82 9.47 4.28
CA HIS A 112 15.83 9.66 3.24
C HIS A 112 16.83 8.50 3.18
N ALA A 113 17.46 8.15 4.31
CA ALA A 113 18.44 7.07 4.36
C ALA A 113 17.84 5.70 4.01
N ARG A 114 16.54 5.50 4.25
CA ARG A 114 15.85 4.23 3.97
C ARG A 114 15.41 4.11 2.52
N THR A 115 14.95 5.21 1.92
CA THR A 115 14.37 5.20 0.57
C THR A 115 15.36 5.65 -0.51
N GLY A 116 16.48 6.28 -0.13
CA GLY A 116 17.45 6.82 -1.08
C GLY A 116 16.94 8.03 -1.87
N ILE A 117 15.85 8.66 -1.44
CA ILE A 117 15.28 9.85 -2.12
C ILE A 117 16.19 11.06 -1.96
N HIS A 118 16.18 11.98 -2.91
CA HIS A 118 16.77 13.31 -2.69
C HIS A 118 15.87 14.12 -1.74
N LEU A 119 16.42 14.57 -0.61
CA LEU A 119 15.68 15.37 0.38
C LEU A 119 16.09 16.84 0.28
N THR A 120 15.13 17.71 -0.06
CA THR A 120 15.34 19.16 -0.11
C THR A 120 14.57 19.84 1.02
N LEU A 121 15.26 20.56 1.90
CA LEU A 121 14.69 21.30 3.02
C LEU A 121 14.71 22.79 2.72
N VAL A 122 13.55 23.42 2.54
CA VAL A 122 13.45 24.86 2.24
C VAL A 122 13.22 25.64 3.53
N CYS A 123 14.17 26.50 3.86
CA CYS A 123 14.23 27.28 5.07
C CYS A 123 14.07 28.77 4.76
N HIS A 124 12.86 29.31 4.93
CA HIS A 124 12.55 30.74 4.80
C HIS A 124 13.10 31.61 5.94
N ARG A 125 14.42 31.49 6.18
CA ARG A 125 15.19 32.27 7.17
C ARG A 125 16.59 32.51 6.60
N PRO A 126 17.25 33.63 6.96
CA PRO A 126 18.62 33.93 6.54
C PRO A 126 19.67 32.92 7.06
N CYS A 127 19.35 32.17 8.11
CA CYS A 127 20.26 31.24 8.75
C CYS A 127 19.52 29.99 9.22
N LEU A 128 20.26 28.90 9.40
CA LEU A 128 19.72 27.63 9.91
C LEU A 128 19.26 27.79 11.36
N PRO A 129 18.00 27.48 11.69
CA PRO A 129 17.57 27.40 13.08
C PRO A 129 18.34 26.31 13.83
N ALA A 130 18.61 26.53 15.12
CA ALA A 130 19.40 25.61 15.95
C ALA A 130 18.86 24.16 15.92
N ALA A 131 17.55 23.97 15.92
CA ALA A 131 16.92 22.65 15.85
C ALA A 131 17.20 21.93 14.52
N LEU A 132 17.19 22.66 13.40
CA LEU A 132 17.51 22.13 12.08
C LEU A 132 19.01 21.83 11.98
N HIS A 133 19.85 22.78 12.42
CA HIS A 133 21.30 22.61 12.45
C HIS A 133 21.71 21.38 13.28
N GLN A 134 21.15 21.19 14.48
CA GLN A 134 21.42 20.05 15.34
C GLN A 134 21.11 18.71 14.66
N ALA A 135 19.97 18.61 13.96
CA ALA A 135 19.60 17.40 13.24
C ALA A 135 20.48 17.14 12.02
N LEU A 136 20.88 18.20 11.29
CA LEU A 136 21.74 18.09 10.12
C LEU A 136 23.18 17.67 10.46
N ARG A 137 23.63 17.77 11.72
CA ARG A 137 24.96 17.26 12.13
C ARG A 137 25.14 15.76 11.91
N THR A 138 24.05 15.00 11.74
CA THR A 138 24.10 13.55 11.52
C THR A 138 24.03 13.17 10.04
N ALA A 139 24.07 14.13 9.12
CA ALA A 139 23.96 13.89 7.68
C ALA A 139 24.86 14.84 6.89
N ASP A 140 25.43 14.37 5.79
CA ASP A 140 26.07 15.24 4.82
C ASP A 140 24.99 16.03 4.07
N TYR A 141 25.14 17.34 4.00
CA TYR A 141 24.21 18.21 3.28
C TYR A 141 24.93 19.31 2.51
N SER A 142 24.33 19.69 1.38
CA SER A 142 24.71 20.89 0.63
C SER A 142 23.78 22.05 1.00
N LEU A 143 24.30 23.28 0.90
CA LEU A 143 23.53 24.49 1.17
C LEU A 143 23.51 25.37 -0.09
N THR A 144 22.34 25.88 -0.44
CA THR A 144 22.17 26.88 -1.51
C THR A 144 21.28 28.02 -1.06
N VAL A 145 21.60 29.23 -1.52
CA VAL A 145 20.77 30.44 -1.41
C VAL A 145 20.22 30.88 -2.77
N ASP A 146 20.69 30.25 -3.85
CA ASP A 146 20.33 30.59 -5.22
C ASP A 146 19.09 29.82 -5.67
N ILE A 147 18.14 30.53 -6.29
CA ILE A 147 16.90 29.95 -6.77
C ILE A 147 17.12 29.00 -7.94
N GLU A 148 18.02 29.29 -8.88
CA GLU A 148 18.25 28.41 -10.03
C GLU A 148 18.91 27.10 -9.61
N ALA A 149 19.83 27.14 -8.64
CA ALA A 149 20.29 25.95 -7.94
C ALA A 149 19.14 25.22 -7.23
N ALA A 150 18.29 25.91 -6.47
CA ALA A 150 17.14 25.30 -5.80
C ALA A 150 16.16 24.61 -6.77
N ARG A 151 15.90 25.22 -7.94
CA ARG A 151 15.06 24.66 -9.02
C ARG A 151 15.57 23.31 -9.49
N ARG A 152 16.89 23.17 -9.67
CA ARG A 152 17.51 21.87 -10.04
C ARG A 152 17.29 20.80 -8.97
N HIS A 153 17.21 21.16 -7.71
CA HIS A 153 16.89 20.23 -6.63
C HIS A 153 15.42 19.83 -6.59
N TYR A 154 14.51 20.77 -6.90
CA TYR A 154 13.07 20.52 -6.94
C TYR A 154 12.66 19.62 -8.12
N TYR A 155 13.12 19.96 -9.33
CA TYR A 155 12.76 19.23 -10.56
C TYR A 155 13.68 18.05 -10.83
N GLY A 156 14.95 18.13 -10.44
CA GLY A 156 16.00 17.20 -10.83
C GLY A 156 16.57 17.48 -12.22
N THR A 157 17.39 16.54 -12.69
CA THR A 157 17.75 16.46 -14.11
C THR A 157 16.49 16.16 -14.92
N PRO A 158 16.24 16.87 -16.04
CA PRO A 158 15.09 16.57 -16.89
C PRO A 158 15.21 15.13 -17.41
N THR A 159 14.37 14.24 -16.88
CA THR A 159 14.11 12.97 -17.55
C THR A 159 13.16 13.30 -18.70
N ALA A 160 13.57 13.02 -19.94
CA ALA A 160 12.69 13.15 -21.09
C ALA A 160 11.56 12.12 -20.96
N GLU A 161 10.47 12.53 -20.31
CA GLU A 161 9.27 11.72 -20.16
C GLU A 161 8.24 12.26 -21.16
N PRO A 162 7.65 11.41 -22.02
CA PRO A 162 6.59 11.85 -22.90
C PRO A 162 5.40 12.35 -22.08
N PRO A 163 4.67 13.37 -22.55
CA PRO A 163 3.46 13.82 -21.88
C PRO A 163 2.51 12.62 -21.77
N PRO A 164 1.81 12.44 -20.64
CA PRO A 164 0.77 11.44 -20.57
C PRO A 164 -0.25 11.72 -21.68
N PRO A 165 -0.76 10.70 -22.38
CA PRO A 165 -1.86 10.91 -23.30
C PRO A 165 -3.01 11.55 -22.52
N ASP A 166 -3.55 12.64 -23.06
CA ASP A 166 -4.85 13.19 -22.67
C ASP A 166 -5.93 12.15 -23.05
N GLU A 167 -6.01 11.08 -22.28
CA GLU A 167 -7.12 10.15 -22.37
C GLU A 167 -8.33 10.83 -21.72
N PRO A 168 -9.45 10.99 -22.43
CA PRO A 168 -10.66 11.52 -21.83
C PRO A 168 -11.03 10.61 -20.67
N ALA A 169 -11.01 11.18 -19.45
CA ALA A 169 -11.34 10.48 -18.23
C ALA A 169 -12.77 9.92 -18.34
N ALA A 170 -12.90 8.64 -18.72
CA ALA A 170 -14.14 7.92 -18.53
C ALA A 170 -14.57 8.15 -17.08
N PRO A 171 -15.84 8.50 -16.82
CA PRO A 171 -16.22 9.10 -15.56
C PRO A 171 -15.79 8.20 -14.41
N ALA A 172 -14.91 8.74 -13.55
CA ALA A 172 -14.35 8.05 -12.39
C ALA A 172 -15.44 7.46 -11.47
N SER A 173 -16.69 7.89 -11.66
CA SER A 173 -17.88 7.43 -10.97
C SER A 173 -18.38 6.02 -11.36
N ARG A 174 -18.00 5.46 -12.53
CA ARG A 174 -18.52 4.14 -12.94
C ARG A 174 -17.91 3.01 -12.10
N TRP A 175 -18.75 2.12 -11.57
CA TRP A 175 -18.34 0.90 -10.87
C TRP A 175 -17.60 -0.06 -11.82
N LEU A 176 -16.49 -0.62 -11.35
CA LEU A 176 -15.85 -1.78 -11.95
C LEU A 176 -16.30 -2.98 -11.13
N THR A 177 -17.35 -3.70 -11.52
CA THR A 177 -17.80 -4.87 -10.76
C THR A 177 -16.84 -6.03 -11.02
N LEU A 178 -15.97 -6.35 -10.05
CA LEU A 178 -14.96 -7.39 -10.17
C LEU A 178 -15.39 -8.62 -9.34
N PRO A 179 -15.79 -9.74 -9.98
CA PRO A 179 -16.32 -10.92 -9.28
C PRO A 179 -15.37 -11.53 -8.26
N ALA A 180 -14.05 -11.38 -8.47
CA ALA A 180 -13.03 -11.87 -7.54
C ALA A 180 -13.20 -11.29 -6.11
N LEU A 181 -13.81 -10.10 -5.96
CA LEU A 181 -14.03 -9.48 -4.66
C LEU A 181 -15.26 -10.03 -3.92
N GLU A 182 -16.13 -10.82 -4.56
CA GLU A 182 -17.27 -11.45 -3.89
C GLU A 182 -16.81 -12.45 -2.82
N ARG A 183 -15.68 -13.12 -3.06
CA ARG A 183 -15.09 -14.10 -2.12
C ARG A 183 -14.55 -13.49 -0.83
N LEU A 184 -14.39 -12.17 -0.74
CA LEU A 184 -14.11 -11.50 0.53
C LEU A 184 -15.25 -11.66 1.56
N ILE A 185 -16.43 -12.10 1.11
CA ILE A 185 -17.60 -12.36 1.94
C ILE A 185 -17.67 -13.83 2.38
N SER A 186 -17.07 -14.74 1.61
CA SER A 186 -17.08 -16.19 1.88
C SER A 186 -16.44 -16.54 3.22
N TYR A 187 -16.95 -17.59 3.86
CA TYR A 187 -16.40 -18.13 5.09
C TYR A 187 -15.73 -19.47 4.83
N ASP A 188 -14.60 -19.42 4.12
CA ASP A 188 -13.66 -20.52 4.15
C ASP A 188 -13.07 -20.53 5.57
N SER A 189 -12.99 -21.67 6.24
CA SER A 189 -12.34 -21.78 7.56
C SER A 189 -10.93 -22.36 7.43
N PRO A 190 -10.00 -21.71 6.69
CA PRO A 190 -8.66 -22.21 6.53
C PRO A 190 -7.95 -22.17 7.89
N ARG A 191 -7.29 -23.27 8.23
CA ARG A 191 -6.31 -23.29 9.31
C ARG A 191 -4.93 -23.18 8.66
N PRO A 192 -4.10 -22.19 9.01
CA PRO A 192 -2.76 -22.09 8.45
C PRO A 192 -2.00 -23.41 8.67
N CYS A 193 -1.13 -23.74 7.72
CA CYS A 193 -0.18 -24.85 7.82
C CYS A 193 0.61 -24.66 9.17
N ALA A 194 0.60 -25.66 10.06
CA ALA A 194 1.20 -25.57 11.40
C ALA A 194 2.74 -25.72 11.36
N ASP A 195 3.22 -26.51 10.41
CA ASP A 195 4.63 -26.71 10.11
C ASP A 195 5.11 -25.75 9.01
N PRO A 196 6.42 -25.48 8.92
CA PRO A 196 7.00 -24.79 7.77
C PRO A 196 6.57 -25.50 6.48
N CYS A 197 5.93 -24.77 5.58
CA CYS A 197 5.51 -25.28 4.29
C CYS A 197 6.02 -24.34 3.20
N THR A 198 6.38 -24.95 2.06
CA THR A 198 6.78 -24.25 0.85
C THR A 198 5.69 -24.49 -0.18
N PRO A 199 4.77 -23.53 -0.36
CA PRO A 199 3.64 -23.71 -1.26
C PRO A 199 4.06 -23.97 -2.71
N PRO A 200 3.55 -25.02 -3.38
CA PRO A 200 3.75 -25.20 -4.82
C PRO A 200 3.00 -24.11 -5.61
N PRO A 201 3.33 -23.91 -6.90
CA PRO A 201 2.54 -23.05 -7.78
C PRO A 201 1.05 -23.44 -7.82
N ILE A 202 0.17 -22.43 -7.89
CA ILE A 202 -1.29 -22.63 -7.93
C ILE A 202 -1.72 -23.53 -9.10
N ALA A 203 -2.55 -24.54 -8.78
CA ALA A 203 -3.06 -25.54 -9.74
C ALA A 203 -4.58 -25.48 -9.97
N TRP A 204 -5.28 -24.46 -9.46
CA TRP A 204 -6.71 -24.16 -9.68
C TRP A 204 -7.62 -25.41 -9.72
N ARG A 205 -7.68 -26.16 -8.62
CA ARG A 205 -8.39 -27.45 -8.54
C ARG A 205 -9.86 -27.29 -8.19
N HIS A 206 -10.16 -26.37 -7.28
CA HIS A 206 -11.50 -26.23 -6.70
C HIS A 206 -12.22 -24.97 -7.18
N ARG A 207 -11.51 -24.06 -7.86
CA ARG A 207 -12.08 -22.81 -8.38
C ARG A 207 -11.41 -22.42 -9.70
N PRO A 208 -12.14 -21.73 -10.59
CA PRO A 208 -11.53 -21.18 -11.79
C PRO A 208 -10.54 -20.05 -11.44
N PRO A 209 -9.50 -19.84 -12.27
CA PRO A 209 -8.63 -18.68 -12.13
C PRO A 209 -9.40 -17.38 -12.31
N PRO A 210 -9.07 -16.30 -11.58
CA PRO A 210 -9.62 -14.98 -11.84
C PRO A 210 -9.36 -14.53 -13.28
N VAL A 211 -10.32 -13.81 -13.85
CA VAL A 211 -10.18 -13.24 -15.20
C VAL A 211 -9.02 -12.23 -15.18
N PRO A 212 -7.99 -12.38 -16.03
CA PRO A 212 -6.91 -11.42 -16.12
C PRO A 212 -7.44 -10.02 -16.47
N LEU A 213 -6.95 -9.01 -15.76
CA LEU A 213 -7.31 -7.62 -16.05
C LEU A 213 -6.56 -7.15 -17.31
N THR A 214 -7.25 -6.44 -18.20
CA THR A 214 -6.59 -5.71 -19.28
C THR A 214 -5.68 -4.62 -18.72
N ALA A 215 -4.64 -4.21 -19.44
CA ALA A 215 -3.69 -3.19 -18.98
C ALA A 215 -4.39 -1.89 -18.51
N HIS A 216 -5.33 -1.38 -19.29
CA HIS A 216 -6.13 -0.20 -18.92
C HIS A 216 -7.00 -0.44 -17.66
N THR A 217 -7.61 -1.63 -17.51
CA THR A 217 -8.37 -1.94 -16.29
C THR A 217 -7.46 -2.05 -15.07
N ALA A 218 -6.29 -2.68 -15.21
CA ALA A 218 -5.29 -2.77 -14.16
C ALA A 218 -4.79 -1.39 -13.70
N GLN A 219 -4.52 -0.48 -14.64
CA GLN A 219 -4.14 0.90 -14.33
C GLN A 219 -5.24 1.64 -13.57
N ARG A 220 -6.51 1.50 -14.00
CA ARG A 220 -7.65 2.09 -13.29
C ARG A 220 -7.86 1.52 -11.90
N VAL A 221 -7.70 0.20 -11.74
CA VAL A 221 -7.77 -0.47 -10.42
C VAL A 221 -6.66 0.04 -9.52
N ALA A 222 -5.41 0.08 -9.99
CA ALA A 222 -4.27 0.57 -9.23
C ALA A 222 -4.48 2.03 -8.80
N HIS A 223 -4.91 2.91 -9.71
CA HIS A 223 -5.20 4.30 -9.39
C HIS A 223 -6.31 4.44 -8.32
N ARG A 224 -7.40 3.68 -8.43
CA ARG A 224 -8.51 3.70 -7.47
C ARG A 224 -8.12 3.15 -6.09
N LEU A 225 -7.36 2.06 -6.05
CA LEU A 225 -6.83 1.53 -4.78
C LEU A 225 -5.86 2.50 -4.12
N HIS A 226 -5.02 3.16 -4.92
CA HIS A 226 -4.04 4.13 -4.44
C HIS A 226 -4.72 5.28 -3.69
N THR A 227 -5.83 5.80 -4.21
CA THR A 227 -6.56 6.94 -3.63
C THR A 227 -7.62 6.54 -2.60
N ALA A 228 -8.08 5.29 -2.58
CA ALA A 228 -9.14 4.84 -1.67
C ALA A 228 -8.69 4.61 -0.22
N THR A 229 -7.40 4.32 0.00
CA THR A 229 -6.90 4.04 1.36
C THR A 229 -5.44 4.41 1.53
N ALA A 230 -5.11 4.91 2.73
CA ALA A 230 -3.73 5.08 3.17
C ALA A 230 -3.16 3.80 3.79
N HIS A 231 -4.00 2.79 4.08
CA HIS A 231 -3.57 1.60 4.80
C HIS A 231 -2.92 0.58 3.85
N PRO A 232 -1.60 0.34 3.93
CA PRO A 232 -0.90 -0.50 2.95
C PRO A 232 -1.42 -1.93 2.90
N ARG A 233 -1.61 -2.56 4.08
CA ARG A 233 -2.14 -3.94 4.19
C ARG A 233 -3.51 -4.09 3.52
N LEU A 234 -4.46 -3.19 3.81
CA LEU A 234 -5.81 -3.25 3.20
C LEU A 234 -5.78 -3.06 1.68
N ALA A 235 -4.94 -2.13 1.17
CA ALA A 235 -4.78 -1.98 -0.28
C ALA A 235 -4.22 -3.25 -0.93
N ALA A 236 -3.20 -3.85 -0.30
CA ALA A 236 -2.59 -5.08 -0.75
C ALA A 236 -3.53 -6.28 -0.69
N ALA A 237 -4.35 -6.39 0.35
CA ALA A 237 -5.35 -7.44 0.48
C ALA A 237 -6.41 -7.37 -0.62
N VAL A 238 -6.91 -6.17 -0.95
CA VAL A 238 -7.84 -6.02 -2.08
C VAL A 238 -7.15 -6.33 -3.41
N ALA A 239 -5.91 -5.88 -3.62
CA ALA A 239 -5.14 -6.23 -4.82
C ALA A 239 -4.91 -7.75 -4.92
N ALA A 240 -4.54 -8.40 -3.83
CA ALA A 240 -4.35 -9.85 -3.73
C ALA A 240 -5.63 -10.61 -4.02
N ALA A 241 -6.77 -10.19 -3.45
CA ALA A 241 -8.07 -10.80 -3.74
C ALA A 241 -8.38 -10.80 -5.24
N LEU A 242 -8.04 -9.73 -5.97
CA LEU A 242 -8.32 -9.61 -7.39
C LEU A 242 -7.55 -10.61 -8.27
N PHE A 243 -6.27 -10.87 -7.99
CA PHE A 243 -5.46 -11.77 -8.82
C PHE A 243 -5.43 -13.22 -8.29
N THR A 244 -5.77 -13.44 -7.03
CA THR A 244 -5.81 -14.80 -6.42
C THR A 244 -7.21 -15.38 -6.35
N GLY A 245 -8.26 -14.54 -6.37
CA GLY A 245 -9.61 -14.97 -6.03
C GLY A 245 -9.72 -15.50 -4.59
N ALA A 246 -8.78 -15.17 -3.70
CA ALA A 246 -8.76 -15.68 -2.34
C ALA A 246 -9.83 -15.01 -1.46
N SER A 247 -10.38 -15.79 -0.53
CA SER A 247 -11.24 -15.26 0.54
C SER A 247 -10.42 -14.52 1.60
N LEU A 248 -11.08 -13.77 2.47
CA LEU A 248 -10.42 -13.03 3.55
C LEU A 248 -9.51 -13.93 4.41
N GLN A 249 -10.02 -15.12 4.75
CA GLN A 249 -9.33 -16.04 5.66
C GLN A 249 -8.11 -16.65 4.99
N GLN A 250 -8.15 -16.88 3.67
CA GLN A 250 -6.98 -17.28 2.89
C GLN A 250 -5.95 -16.16 2.81
N LEU A 251 -6.38 -14.91 2.63
CA LEU A 251 -5.47 -13.76 2.64
C LEU A 251 -4.82 -13.55 4.02
N ALA A 252 -5.52 -13.90 5.10
CA ALA A 252 -5.03 -13.79 6.47
C ALA A 252 -3.90 -14.79 6.79
N THR A 253 -3.65 -15.79 5.94
CA THR A 253 -2.56 -16.74 6.19
C THR A 253 -1.22 -16.30 5.61
N ALA A 254 -1.22 -15.27 4.73
CA ALA A 254 0.01 -14.69 4.18
C ALA A 254 0.80 -13.94 5.26
N ARG A 255 2.12 -14.19 5.31
CA ARG A 255 3.10 -13.54 6.18
C ARG A 255 4.07 -12.70 5.35
N PRO A 256 4.83 -11.76 5.95
CA PRO A 256 5.79 -10.91 5.23
C PRO A 256 6.78 -11.68 4.34
N ARG A 257 7.25 -12.85 4.80
CA ARG A 257 8.17 -13.71 4.04
C ARG A 257 7.54 -14.44 2.86
N ASP A 258 6.21 -14.51 2.81
CA ASP A 258 5.48 -15.22 1.76
C ASP A 258 5.33 -14.37 0.49
N TYR A 259 5.71 -13.09 0.53
CA TYR A 259 5.82 -12.24 -0.65
C TYR A 259 7.28 -12.13 -1.09
N ASP A 260 7.59 -12.78 -2.21
CA ASP A 260 8.89 -12.66 -2.87
C ASP A 260 8.80 -11.61 -3.98
N THR A 261 9.52 -10.51 -3.79
CA THR A 261 9.57 -9.41 -4.76
C THR A 261 10.39 -9.76 -6.00
N ALA A 262 11.42 -10.60 -5.87
CA ALA A 262 12.29 -10.99 -6.98
C ALA A 262 11.61 -12.03 -7.88
N ALA A 263 10.96 -13.03 -7.27
CA ALA A 263 10.18 -14.03 -7.99
C ALA A 263 8.79 -13.50 -8.41
N ALA A 264 8.37 -12.35 -7.89
CA ALA A 264 7.02 -11.80 -8.06
C ALA A 264 5.94 -12.83 -7.71
N THR A 265 6.04 -13.44 -6.53
CA THR A 265 5.10 -14.46 -6.04
C THR A 265 4.56 -14.14 -4.66
N LEU A 266 3.30 -14.50 -4.41
CA LEU A 266 2.64 -14.44 -3.11
C LEU A 266 2.20 -15.85 -2.72
N ALA A 267 2.71 -16.37 -1.61
CA ALA A 267 2.27 -17.62 -1.01
C ALA A 267 1.07 -17.40 -0.08
N LEU A 268 0.03 -18.23 -0.24
CA LEU A 268 -1.08 -18.35 0.70
C LEU A 268 -1.06 -19.74 1.30
N HIS A 269 -1.28 -19.81 2.61
CA HIS A 269 -1.21 -21.06 3.35
C HIS A 269 -2.60 -21.56 3.71
N ASP A 270 -3.01 -22.70 3.17
CA ASP A 270 -4.32 -23.29 3.43
C ASP A 270 -4.25 -24.83 3.46
N ARG A 271 -5.11 -25.48 4.25
CA ARG A 271 -5.27 -26.93 4.20
C ARG A 271 -6.27 -27.28 3.09
N ALA A 272 -5.84 -28.13 2.16
CA ALA A 272 -6.64 -28.58 1.01
C ALA A 272 -7.85 -29.45 1.43
N ARG A 273 -8.90 -28.81 1.98
CA ARG A 273 -10.20 -29.47 2.24
C ARG A 273 -11.35 -28.85 1.44
N TYR A 274 -11.33 -27.54 1.26
CA TYR A 274 -12.37 -26.77 0.55
C TYR A 274 -11.78 -25.71 -0.40
N THR A 275 -10.46 -25.72 -0.57
CA THR A 275 -9.70 -24.71 -1.30
C THR A 275 -8.54 -25.38 -2.04
N ASP A 276 -7.83 -24.64 -2.89
CA ASP A 276 -6.67 -25.13 -3.64
C ASP A 276 -5.45 -25.52 -2.76
N GLY A 277 -5.56 -25.40 -1.44
CA GLY A 277 -4.48 -25.68 -0.49
C GLY A 277 -3.38 -24.60 -0.46
N CYS A 278 -2.33 -24.86 0.34
CA CYS A 278 -1.10 -24.06 0.44
C CYS A 278 -0.57 -23.89 -1.02
N SER A 279 -0.63 -22.66 -1.59
CA SER A 279 -0.26 -22.36 -3.00
C SER A 279 0.47 -21.02 -3.17
N ALA A 280 1.38 -20.95 -4.16
CA ALA A 280 2.07 -19.74 -4.60
C ALA A 280 1.43 -19.16 -5.87
N TYR A 281 1.10 -17.87 -5.82
CA TYR A 281 0.40 -17.13 -6.87
C TYR A 281 1.35 -16.15 -7.55
N PRO A 282 1.37 -16.06 -8.89
CA PRO A 282 2.11 -15.02 -9.58
C PRO A 282 1.48 -13.65 -9.32
N VAL A 283 2.31 -12.68 -8.96
CA VAL A 283 1.91 -11.31 -8.66
C VAL A 283 1.98 -10.50 -9.95
N PRO A 284 0.85 -9.93 -10.44
CA PRO A 284 0.90 -9.07 -11.61
C PRO A 284 1.61 -7.74 -11.28
N PRO A 285 2.32 -7.12 -12.24
CA PRO A 285 3.12 -5.93 -11.98
C PRO A 285 2.37 -4.78 -11.30
N TRP A 286 1.10 -4.55 -11.67
CA TRP A 286 0.27 -3.50 -11.08
C TRP A 286 -0.02 -3.72 -9.59
N ALA A 287 0.02 -4.97 -9.10
CA ALA A 287 -0.25 -5.32 -7.72
C ALA A 287 1.01 -5.27 -6.82
N GLY A 288 2.20 -5.39 -7.43
CA GLY A 288 3.47 -5.49 -6.71
C GLY A 288 3.74 -4.32 -5.77
N ILE A 289 3.38 -3.11 -6.20
CA ILE A 289 3.53 -1.90 -5.38
C ILE A 289 2.74 -1.94 -4.07
N PHE A 290 1.53 -2.51 -4.08
CA PHE A 290 0.70 -2.63 -2.90
C PHE A 290 1.28 -3.66 -1.92
N LEU A 291 1.76 -4.79 -2.44
CA LEU A 291 2.40 -5.85 -1.65
C LEU A 291 3.73 -5.38 -1.04
N GLN A 292 4.53 -4.63 -1.79
CA GLN A 292 5.75 -4.00 -1.27
C GLN A 292 5.44 -3.03 -0.13
N ALA A 293 4.42 -2.17 -0.30
CA ALA A 293 3.99 -1.25 0.74
C ALA A 293 3.51 -2.01 1.99
N ALA A 294 2.69 -3.05 1.82
CA ALA A 294 2.23 -3.88 2.94
C ALA A 294 3.38 -4.57 3.67
N ALA A 295 4.33 -5.17 2.94
CA ALA A 295 5.48 -5.83 3.53
C ALA A 295 6.39 -4.86 4.30
N CYS A 296 6.63 -3.67 3.74
CA CYS A 296 7.35 -2.60 4.43
C CYS A 296 6.62 -2.16 5.71
N PHE A 297 5.31 -1.91 5.61
CA PHE A 297 4.49 -1.49 6.74
C PHE A 297 4.48 -2.52 7.87
N THR A 298 4.28 -3.80 7.57
CA THR A 298 4.27 -4.86 8.60
C THR A 298 5.60 -4.96 9.34
N ARG A 299 6.73 -4.86 8.62
CA ARG A 299 8.07 -4.81 9.25
C ARG A 299 8.24 -3.61 10.18
N LEU A 300 7.69 -2.45 9.83
CA LEU A 300 7.78 -1.24 10.64
C LEU A 300 6.90 -1.26 11.89
N VAL A 301 5.73 -1.91 11.83
CA VAL A 301 4.72 -1.84 12.90
C VAL A 301 4.78 -3.02 13.87
N SER A 302 5.10 -4.25 13.43
CA SER A 302 4.83 -5.43 14.27
C SER A 302 5.77 -6.63 14.10
N GLY A 303 6.88 -6.51 13.35
CA GLY A 303 7.83 -7.61 13.14
C GLY A 303 7.36 -8.65 12.11
N GLU A 304 8.14 -9.73 11.91
CA GLU A 304 7.96 -10.67 10.79
C GLU A 304 6.84 -11.72 10.98
N ASP A 305 6.33 -11.90 12.20
CA ASP A 305 5.37 -12.96 12.53
C ASP A 305 3.88 -12.58 12.39
N GLN A 306 3.60 -11.39 11.86
CA GLN A 306 2.24 -10.86 11.71
C GLN A 306 1.69 -11.09 10.30
N GLU A 307 0.36 -10.96 10.12
CA GLU A 307 -0.21 -11.17 8.79
C GLU A 307 0.22 -10.04 7.84
N LEU A 308 0.56 -10.39 6.60
CA LEU A 308 0.95 -9.43 5.58
C LEU A 308 -0.23 -8.59 5.11
N LEU A 309 -1.39 -9.21 4.88
CA LEU A 309 -2.48 -8.61 4.10
C LEU A 309 -3.65 -8.11 4.94
N ALA A 310 -4.22 -8.96 5.80
CA ALA A 310 -5.36 -8.57 6.61
C ALA A 310 -5.49 -9.50 7.81
N ALA A 311 -5.93 -8.96 8.95
CA ALA A 311 -6.35 -9.77 10.07
C ALA A 311 -7.80 -10.24 9.87
N PRO A 312 -8.24 -11.34 10.53
CA PRO A 312 -9.62 -11.81 10.45
C PRO A 312 -10.69 -10.74 10.80
N GLY A 313 -10.34 -9.77 11.65
CA GLY A 313 -11.21 -8.65 12.03
C GLY A 313 -11.33 -7.52 11.00
N ASP A 314 -10.53 -7.53 9.93
CA ASP A 314 -10.46 -6.43 8.96
C ASP A 314 -11.51 -6.47 7.86
N ARG A 315 -12.39 -7.48 7.87
CA ARG A 315 -13.42 -7.69 6.83
C ARG A 315 -14.18 -6.41 6.48
N ALA A 316 -14.73 -5.73 7.49
CA ALA A 316 -15.51 -4.52 7.28
C ALA A 316 -14.68 -3.38 6.67
N HIS A 317 -13.40 -3.28 7.03
CA HIS A 317 -12.49 -2.28 6.46
C HIS A 317 -12.14 -2.61 5.01
N LEU A 318 -11.86 -3.88 4.68
CA LEU A 318 -11.57 -4.31 3.30
C LEU A 318 -12.74 -4.09 2.36
N LEU A 319 -13.94 -4.48 2.79
CA LEU A 319 -15.16 -4.28 2.00
C LEU A 319 -15.39 -2.78 1.74
N ARG A 320 -15.19 -1.94 2.77
CA ARG A 320 -15.26 -0.48 2.64
C ARG A 320 -14.20 0.07 1.70
N VAL A 321 -12.95 -0.39 1.77
CA VAL A 321 -11.88 0.05 0.84
C VAL A 321 -12.25 -0.29 -0.60
N ALA A 322 -12.74 -1.51 -0.86
CA ALA A 322 -13.17 -1.92 -2.20
C ALA A 322 -14.38 -1.12 -2.71
N GLU A 323 -15.30 -0.73 -1.83
CA GLU A 323 -16.43 0.16 -2.13
C GLU A 323 -15.97 1.60 -2.41
N THR A 324 -15.10 2.17 -1.55
CA THR A 324 -14.50 3.50 -1.75
C THR A 324 -13.70 3.56 -3.06
N ALA A 325 -13.00 2.47 -3.40
CA ALA A 325 -12.29 2.31 -4.67
C ALA A 325 -13.22 2.07 -5.87
N ARG A 326 -14.54 1.99 -5.68
CA ARG A 326 -15.51 1.68 -6.74
C ARG A 326 -15.23 0.38 -7.50
N LEU A 327 -14.70 -0.63 -6.81
CA LEU A 327 -14.37 -1.96 -7.36
C LEU A 327 -15.44 -3.02 -7.05
N ARG A 328 -16.38 -2.68 -6.18
CA ARG A 328 -17.59 -3.46 -5.93
C ARG A 328 -18.67 -2.52 -5.39
N PRO A 329 -19.93 -2.64 -5.85
CA PRO A 329 -21.02 -1.85 -5.30
C PRO A 329 -21.22 -2.15 -3.81
N PRO A 330 -21.68 -1.18 -3.00
CA PRO A 330 -22.04 -1.43 -1.62
C PRO A 330 -23.18 -2.45 -1.59
N GLN A 331 -23.06 -3.43 -0.70
CA GLN A 331 -24.16 -4.35 -0.47
C GLN A 331 -25.26 -3.60 0.29
N PRO A 332 -26.55 -3.81 -0.05
CA PRO A 332 -27.63 -3.20 0.71
C PRO A 332 -27.44 -3.55 2.20
N PRO A 333 -27.62 -2.58 3.13
CA PRO A 333 -27.55 -2.89 4.54
C PRO A 333 -28.51 -4.04 4.79
N THR A 334 -28.02 -5.11 5.43
CA THR A 334 -28.87 -6.24 5.83
C THR A 334 -30.01 -5.64 6.64
N ALA A 335 -31.19 -5.51 6.03
CA ALA A 335 -32.38 -5.06 6.71
C ALA A 335 -32.45 -5.90 7.98
N ARG A 336 -32.48 -5.21 9.13
CA ARG A 336 -32.51 -5.76 10.49
C ARG A 336 -33.35 -7.04 10.45
N ARG A 337 -32.69 -8.21 10.35
CA ARG A 337 -33.38 -9.49 10.24
C ARG A 337 -34.09 -9.68 11.58
N LYS A 338 -35.37 -9.30 11.63
CA LYS A 338 -36.30 -9.72 12.66
C LYS A 338 -36.59 -11.20 12.40
N GLY A 339 -35.61 -12.04 12.68
CA GLY A 339 -35.69 -13.49 12.61
C GLY A 339 -34.82 -14.06 13.73
N PRO A 340 -35.12 -15.26 14.25
CA PRO A 340 -34.52 -15.74 15.49
C PRO A 340 -33.00 -15.74 15.41
N VAL A 341 -32.36 -15.14 16.41
CA VAL A 341 -30.90 -15.09 16.57
C VAL A 341 -30.40 -16.52 16.72
N GLY A 342 -29.76 -17.05 15.67
CA GLY A 342 -29.17 -18.39 15.73
C GLY A 342 -29.22 -19.18 14.43
N ARG A 343 -28.85 -18.59 13.29
CA ARG A 343 -28.34 -19.34 12.14
C ARG A 343 -27.54 -18.40 11.25
N VAL A 344 -26.23 -18.65 11.18
CA VAL A 344 -25.41 -18.16 10.07
C VAL A 344 -26.03 -18.78 8.82
N GLU A 345 -26.66 -17.93 8.02
CA GLU A 345 -27.27 -18.35 6.77
C GLU A 345 -26.13 -18.53 5.77
N TRP A 346 -25.76 -19.78 5.56
CA TRP A 346 -24.89 -20.19 4.46
C TRP A 346 -25.46 -19.63 3.17
N ASP A 347 -24.61 -19.05 2.32
CA ASP A 347 -25.02 -18.72 0.97
C ASP A 347 -25.59 -20.00 0.36
N TRP A 348 -26.85 -19.96 -0.07
CA TRP A 348 -27.61 -21.13 -0.51
C TRP A 348 -26.89 -21.90 -1.63
N ARG A 349 -26.02 -21.20 -2.35
CA ARG A 349 -25.15 -21.74 -3.39
C ARG A 349 -24.00 -22.59 -2.85
N GLU A 350 -23.31 -22.13 -1.80
CA GLU A 350 -22.23 -22.87 -1.14
C GLU A 350 -22.76 -24.14 -0.45
N ARG A 351 -24.00 -24.11 0.07
CA ARG A 351 -24.64 -25.27 0.69
C ARG A 351 -25.02 -26.36 -0.31
N GLN A 352 -25.60 -25.99 -1.45
CA GLN A 352 -25.90 -26.94 -2.51
C GLN A 352 -24.64 -27.54 -3.15
N GLU A 353 -23.56 -26.77 -3.26
CA GLU A 353 -22.28 -27.31 -3.71
C GLU A 353 -21.68 -28.28 -2.68
N ALA A 354 -21.70 -27.94 -1.38
CA ALA A 354 -21.24 -28.84 -0.32
C ALA A 354 -22.06 -30.15 -0.25
N GLU A 355 -23.38 -30.07 -0.35
CA GLU A 355 -24.28 -31.25 -0.37
C GLU A 355 -24.06 -32.12 -1.62
N ARG A 356 -23.72 -31.52 -2.76
CA ARG A 356 -23.34 -32.27 -3.97
C ARG A 356 -22.03 -33.03 -3.83
N TYR A 357 -21.06 -32.51 -3.08
CA TYR A 357 -19.80 -33.21 -2.80
C TYR A 357 -19.97 -34.34 -1.78
N GLU A 358 -20.84 -34.19 -0.78
CA GLU A 358 -21.17 -35.27 0.16
C GLU A 358 -21.97 -36.41 -0.50
N ALA A 359 -22.71 -36.12 -1.57
CA ALA A 359 -23.45 -37.12 -2.34
C ALA A 359 -22.59 -37.94 -3.31
N VAL A 360 -21.29 -37.66 -3.47
CA VAL A 360 -20.37 -38.48 -4.26
C VAL A 360 -19.84 -39.61 -3.37
N PRO A 361 -20.29 -40.88 -3.53
CA PRO A 361 -19.78 -41.96 -2.72
C PRO A 361 -18.34 -42.26 -3.13
N ALA A 362 -17.46 -42.44 -2.15
CA ALA A 362 -16.13 -43.03 -2.31
C ALA A 362 -16.25 -44.49 -2.79
N ARG A 363 -16.55 -44.70 -4.08
CA ARG A 363 -16.37 -45.97 -4.77
C ARG A 363 -15.04 -45.92 -5.46
N HIS A 364 -14.00 -46.34 -4.75
CA HIS A 364 -12.88 -47.15 -5.22
C HIS A 364 -11.80 -47.13 -4.14
N VAL A 365 -11.86 -48.07 -3.21
CA VAL A 365 -10.74 -48.92 -2.76
C VAL A 365 -11.34 -50.00 -1.84
N ARG A 366 -11.51 -51.22 -2.36
CA ARG A 366 -11.39 -52.45 -1.55
C ARG A 366 -10.67 -53.51 -2.36
N LEU A 367 -9.35 -53.50 -2.17
CA LEU A 367 -8.45 -54.64 -1.92
C LEU A 367 -8.89 -55.99 -2.51
N SER A 368 -8.28 -56.37 -3.62
CA SER A 368 -8.06 -57.78 -3.97
C SER A 368 -6.94 -58.33 -3.07
N ARG A 369 -7.29 -59.20 -2.13
CA ARG A 369 -6.33 -60.10 -1.47
C ARG A 369 -6.96 -61.47 -1.30
N ARG A 370 -6.42 -62.39 -2.12
CA ARG A 370 -6.40 -63.87 -2.06
C ARG A 370 -7.72 -64.61 -2.10
#